data_AF-A0A8C9ACD5-F1
#
_entry.id   AF-A0A8C9ACD5-F1
#
_cell.length_a   1.000
_cell.length_b   1.000
_cell.length_c   1.000
_cell.angle_alpha   90.00
_cell.angle_beta   90.00
_cell.angle_gamma   90.00
#
_symmetry.space_group_name_H-M   'P 1'
#
loop_
_entity.id
_entity.type
_entity.pdbx_description
1 polymer ?
#
loop_
_entity_poly.entity_id
_entity_poly.type
_entity_poly.pdbx_seq_one_letter_code
_entity_poly.pdbx_strand_id
1 'polypeptide(L)'
;MVHQPGVATKMSGEMEKPLIGRRLVDSNGSLVEAPSEAPKVGILGSGDFARSLATRLVDSGFNVVVGSRNPKRTAGLFPSVAQVTFQVDAVSSPEVIFVAVFREHYSSLCGLSHQLAGKILVDVSNPTEQEHLQHRESNAEYLASLFPTSTVVKAFNVISAWALQAGPRDGNRQVPICGDQPEAKRAVSEMVHAMGFMPVDVGSLASAREVEAIPLRLLPGWKVPTLLALGLFVCFYAYNFIRDVLQPYVQESQNKFYKLPVSVVNTTLPCVAYVLLSLVYLPGVLAAALQLRRGTKYRRFPDWLDHWLQHRKQIGLLSFFCAALHALYSFCLPLTRSHRYDLVNLAVKQVLANKSHLWVEEEVWRMEIYLSMGVLALGTLSLLAVTSLPSIANSLNWREFSFVQSTLGFMALVLSTLHTLTYGWTRAFEEKRYKFFLPPTFTLTLLVPCVVILAKALFLLPCFSRRLARIRRGWERDGAVKFTLPTSPTLDEKTSCV
;
A
#
# COMPACT_ATOMS: atom_id res chain seq x y z
N MET A 1 -65.64 15.83 -0.92
CA MET A 1 -65.53 17.11 -0.18
C MET A 1 -64.17 17.11 0.49
N VAL A 2 -63.11 17.49 -0.21
CA VAL A 2 -62.69 18.88 -0.48
C VAL A 2 -62.36 19.60 0.82
N HIS A 3 -61.07 19.70 1.13
CA HIS A 3 -60.51 20.93 1.64
C HIS A 3 -59.19 21.20 0.92
N GLN A 4 -59.22 22.24 0.08
CA GLN A 4 -58.11 22.83 -0.65
C GLN A 4 -57.26 23.75 0.26
N PRO A 5 -56.09 24.21 -0.22
CA PRO A 5 -54.91 24.54 0.57
C PRO A 5 -54.75 26.04 0.85
N GLY A 6 -53.93 26.35 1.85
CA GLY A 6 -53.46 27.71 2.13
C GLY A 6 -52.32 28.12 1.18
N VAL A 7 -52.52 29.24 0.50
CA VAL A 7 -51.54 29.97 -0.31
C VAL A 7 -50.66 30.82 0.60
N ALA A 8 -49.33 30.76 0.44
CA ALA A 8 -48.43 31.84 0.83
C ALA A 8 -47.14 31.84 -0.01
N THR A 9 -47.11 32.77 -0.96
CA THR A 9 -45.99 33.65 -1.35
C THR A 9 -44.63 33.05 -1.75
N LYS A 10 -44.41 33.13 -3.07
CA LYS A 10 -43.12 32.97 -3.77
C LYS A 10 -42.24 34.20 -3.49
N MET A 11 -41.15 34.04 -2.73
CA MET A 11 -40.07 35.03 -2.67
C MET A 11 -38.89 34.53 -3.53
N SER A 12 -38.68 35.24 -4.63
CA SER A 12 -37.47 35.23 -5.45
C SER A 12 -36.40 36.05 -4.73
N GLY A 13 -35.17 35.54 -4.63
CA GLY A 13 -34.02 36.32 -4.15
C GLY A 13 -32.81 35.46 -3.80
N GLU A 14 -31.82 35.47 -4.69
CA GLU A 14 -30.39 35.31 -4.43
C GLU A 14 -29.96 34.28 -3.36
N MET A 15 -29.84 33.00 -3.73
CA MET A 15 -28.99 32.06 -2.97
C MET A 15 -28.49 30.87 -3.81
N GLU A 16 -28.09 31.11 -5.06
CA GLU A 16 -27.35 30.14 -5.88
C GLU A 16 -26.04 30.76 -6.41
N LYS A 17 -25.09 31.06 -5.50
CA LYS A 17 -23.67 31.23 -5.87
C LYS A 17 -22.78 30.71 -4.73
N PRO A 18 -21.83 29.81 -4.98
CA PRO A 18 -20.87 29.40 -3.96
C PRO A 18 -19.89 30.55 -3.69
N LEU A 19 -19.85 31.01 -2.44
CA LEU A 19 -18.96 32.05 -1.93
C LEU A 19 -17.54 31.51 -1.69
N ILE A 20 -16.75 31.25 -2.72
CA ILE A 20 -15.28 31.11 -2.57
C ILE A 20 -14.57 31.71 -3.78
N GLY A 21 -14.37 33.04 -3.75
CA GLY A 21 -13.39 33.72 -4.59
C GLY A 21 -12.13 34.00 -3.78
N ARG A 22 -11.06 33.23 -4.00
CA ARG A 22 -9.77 33.41 -3.34
C ARG A 22 -9.09 34.65 -3.93
N ARG A 23 -9.13 35.79 -3.23
CA ARG A 23 -8.41 37.02 -3.62
C ARG A 23 -6.93 36.89 -3.20
N LEU A 24 -6.02 36.93 -4.18
CA LEU A 24 -4.60 37.12 -3.95
C LEU A 24 -4.34 38.63 -3.82
N VAL A 25 -3.62 39.04 -2.77
CA VAL A 25 -3.24 40.44 -2.51
C VAL A 25 -1.72 40.51 -2.60
N ASP A 26 -1.20 41.36 -3.48
CA ASP A 26 0.22 41.68 -3.55
C ASP A 26 0.61 42.75 -2.53
N SER A 27 1.91 42.82 -2.19
CA SER A 27 2.49 43.65 -1.12
C SER A 27 2.32 45.16 -1.27
N ASN A 28 1.70 45.65 -2.36
CA ASN A 28 1.45 47.07 -2.62
C ASN A 28 -0.04 47.47 -2.66
N GLY A 29 -0.96 46.61 -2.19
CA GLY A 29 -2.35 47.00 -1.94
C GLY A 29 -3.17 47.41 -3.19
N SER A 30 -2.67 47.13 -4.39
CA SER A 30 -3.37 47.36 -5.65
C SER A 30 -4.17 46.10 -6.03
N LEU A 31 -5.44 46.27 -6.41
CA LEU A 31 -6.28 45.21 -6.93
C LEU A 31 -5.73 44.78 -8.29
N VAL A 32 -5.19 43.56 -8.37
CA VAL A 32 -4.91 42.92 -9.66
C VAL A 32 -6.27 42.67 -10.33
N GLU A 33 -6.48 43.29 -11.50
CA GLU A 33 -7.59 42.94 -12.39
C GLU A 33 -7.57 41.43 -12.63
N ALA A 34 -8.68 40.75 -12.28
CA ALA A 34 -8.82 39.33 -12.56
C ALA A 34 -8.67 39.12 -14.08
N PRO A 35 -7.88 38.12 -14.54
CA PRO A 35 -7.75 37.86 -15.97
C PRO A 35 -9.14 37.68 -16.58
N SER A 36 -9.43 38.47 -17.62
CA SER A 36 -10.77 38.72 -18.13
C SER A 36 -11.39 37.57 -18.94
N GLU A 37 -10.70 36.43 -19.06
CA GLU A 37 -11.26 35.17 -19.58
C GLU A 37 -10.72 33.99 -18.75
N ALA A 38 -11.61 33.08 -18.33
CA ALA A 38 -11.19 31.83 -17.70
C ALA A 38 -10.29 31.02 -18.68
N PRO A 39 -9.20 30.40 -18.19
CA PRO A 39 -8.23 29.72 -19.05
C PRO A 39 -8.90 28.63 -19.90
N LYS A 40 -8.60 28.65 -21.21
CA LYS A 40 -9.14 27.72 -22.19
C LYS A 40 -8.33 26.43 -22.21
N VAL A 41 -9.00 25.30 -22.11
CA VAL A 41 -8.40 23.95 -22.10
C VAL A 41 -8.99 23.13 -23.24
N GLY A 42 -8.12 22.51 -24.03
CA GLY A 42 -8.50 21.66 -25.16
C GLY A 42 -8.63 20.20 -24.76
N ILE A 43 -9.57 19.49 -25.37
CA ILE A 43 -9.69 18.03 -25.28
C ILE A 43 -9.85 17.46 -26.68
N LEU A 44 -8.94 16.61 -27.11
CA LEU A 44 -9.06 15.81 -28.33
C LEU A 44 -9.65 14.45 -27.96
N GLY A 45 -10.87 14.18 -28.40
CA GLY A 45 -11.58 12.94 -28.09
C GLY A 45 -13.05 13.18 -27.72
N SER A 46 -13.87 12.14 -27.89
CA SER A 46 -15.33 12.20 -27.67
C SER A 46 -15.87 11.02 -26.86
N GLY A 47 -14.97 10.22 -26.26
CA GLY A 47 -15.33 9.07 -25.44
C GLY A 47 -15.67 9.43 -24.00
N ASP A 48 -15.90 8.41 -23.18
CA ASP A 48 -16.32 8.56 -21.78
C ASP A 48 -15.32 9.37 -20.95
N PHE A 49 -14.02 9.10 -21.09
CA PHE A 49 -12.99 9.83 -20.36
C PHE A 49 -12.96 11.31 -20.74
N ALA A 50 -13.05 11.62 -22.04
CA ALA A 50 -13.10 13.00 -22.55
C ALA A 50 -14.30 13.77 -21.98
N ARG A 51 -15.48 13.12 -21.94
CA ARG A 51 -16.70 13.69 -21.36
C ARG A 51 -16.54 13.94 -19.86
N SER A 52 -16.07 12.95 -19.10
CA SER A 52 -15.85 13.10 -17.65
C SER A 52 -14.83 14.19 -17.32
N LEU A 53 -13.75 14.27 -18.11
CA LEU A 53 -12.74 15.30 -17.96
C LEU A 53 -13.31 16.68 -18.26
N ALA A 54 -14.11 16.82 -19.32
CA ALA A 54 -14.80 18.06 -19.64
C ALA A 54 -15.74 18.50 -18.51
N THR A 55 -16.56 17.59 -17.97
CA THR A 55 -17.41 17.87 -16.79
C THR A 55 -16.57 18.40 -15.64
N ARG A 56 -15.47 17.71 -15.29
CA ARG A 56 -14.65 18.11 -14.15
C ARG A 56 -13.97 19.45 -14.33
N LEU A 57 -13.46 19.73 -15.54
CA LEU A 57 -12.82 21.01 -15.86
C LEU A 57 -13.83 22.17 -15.81
N VAL A 58 -15.03 21.98 -16.37
CA VAL A 58 -16.12 22.98 -16.28
C VAL A 58 -16.50 23.25 -14.82
N ASP A 59 -16.70 22.19 -14.02
CA ASP A 59 -17.02 22.31 -12.59
C ASP A 59 -15.90 23.00 -11.78
N SER A 60 -14.68 23.01 -12.30
CA SER A 60 -13.50 23.63 -11.69
C SER A 60 -13.23 25.04 -12.24
N GLY A 61 -14.11 25.58 -13.09
CA GLY A 61 -14.06 26.94 -13.61
C GLY A 61 -13.23 27.14 -14.88
N PHE A 62 -12.87 26.07 -15.61
CA PHE A 62 -12.16 26.17 -16.89
C PHE A 62 -13.11 26.29 -18.08
N ASN A 63 -12.69 27.05 -19.09
CA ASN A 63 -13.37 27.09 -20.38
C ASN A 63 -12.91 25.89 -21.22
N VAL A 64 -13.80 24.95 -21.53
CA VAL A 64 -13.43 23.70 -22.21
C VAL A 64 -13.85 23.74 -23.68
N VAL A 65 -12.91 23.45 -24.57
CA VAL A 65 -13.16 23.20 -26.00
C VAL A 65 -12.81 21.76 -26.36
N VAL A 66 -13.74 21.07 -27.02
CA VAL A 66 -13.64 19.65 -27.33
C VAL A 66 -13.57 19.44 -28.84
N GLY A 67 -12.49 18.82 -29.31
CA GLY A 67 -12.29 18.43 -30.70
C GLY A 67 -12.82 17.02 -30.96
N SER A 68 -13.91 16.94 -31.73
CA SER A 68 -14.50 15.68 -32.20
C SER A 68 -14.44 15.58 -33.73
N ARG A 69 -14.37 14.35 -34.25
CA ARG A 69 -14.52 14.07 -35.69
C ARG A 69 -15.95 14.35 -36.18
N ASN A 70 -16.94 14.25 -35.29
CA ASN A 70 -18.34 14.54 -35.60
C ASN A 70 -18.97 15.37 -34.46
N PRO A 71 -18.72 16.69 -34.43
CA PRO A 71 -19.16 17.56 -33.34
C PRO A 71 -20.69 17.60 -33.22
N LYS A 72 -21.44 17.60 -34.34
CA LYS A 72 -22.91 17.63 -34.35
C LYS A 72 -23.54 16.47 -33.55
N ARG A 73 -22.98 15.26 -33.69
CA ARG A 73 -23.46 14.07 -32.95
C ARG A 73 -23.00 14.07 -31.49
N THR A 74 -21.84 14.66 -31.21
CA THR A 74 -21.16 14.55 -29.90
C THR A 74 -21.65 15.61 -28.92
N ALA A 75 -22.02 16.80 -29.40
CA ALA A 75 -22.31 17.97 -28.56
C ALA A 75 -23.34 17.70 -27.44
N GLY A 76 -24.41 16.96 -27.73
CA GLY A 76 -25.46 16.66 -26.74
C GLY A 76 -25.05 15.72 -25.60
N LEU A 77 -23.86 15.12 -25.66
CA LEU A 77 -23.34 14.24 -24.61
C LEU A 77 -22.38 14.95 -23.65
N PHE A 78 -21.91 16.14 -24.00
CA PHE A 78 -20.97 16.94 -23.20
C PHE A 78 -21.73 17.96 -22.34
N PRO A 79 -21.11 18.51 -21.28
CA PRO A 79 -21.70 19.61 -20.53
C PRO A 79 -22.05 20.77 -21.46
N SER A 80 -23.23 21.38 -21.29
CA SER A 80 -23.73 22.44 -22.18
C SER A 80 -22.81 23.66 -22.28
N VAL A 81 -21.95 23.86 -21.27
CA VAL A 81 -20.98 24.97 -21.20
C VAL A 81 -19.71 24.67 -22.02
N ALA A 82 -19.40 23.40 -22.30
CA ALA A 82 -18.23 23.02 -23.09
C ALA A 82 -18.52 23.18 -24.59
N GLN A 83 -17.60 23.83 -25.31
CA GLN A 83 -17.75 24.03 -26.75
C GLN A 83 -17.24 22.81 -27.52
N VAL A 84 -18.15 22.05 -28.14
CA VAL A 84 -17.77 20.90 -28.99
C VAL A 84 -17.68 21.34 -30.45
N THR A 85 -16.50 21.17 -31.06
CA THR A 85 -16.21 21.60 -32.44
C THR A 85 -15.32 20.58 -33.18
N PHE A 86 -14.93 20.87 -34.42
CA PHE A 86 -13.98 20.07 -35.18
C PHE A 86 -12.59 20.12 -34.54
N GLN A 87 -11.80 19.07 -34.74
CA GLN A 87 -10.48 18.92 -34.11
C GLN A 87 -9.54 20.10 -34.41
N VAL A 88 -9.54 20.60 -35.64
CA VAL A 88 -8.72 21.75 -36.09
C VAL A 88 -9.04 23.02 -35.29
N ASP A 89 -10.31 23.32 -35.09
CA ASP A 89 -10.73 24.52 -34.38
C ASP A 89 -10.46 24.40 -32.88
N ALA A 90 -10.67 23.20 -32.32
CA ALA A 90 -10.50 22.93 -30.90
C ALA A 90 -9.06 23.07 -30.40
N VAL A 91 -8.07 22.80 -31.25
CA VAL A 91 -6.65 22.88 -30.86
C VAL A 91 -6.06 24.27 -31.03
N SER A 92 -6.74 25.16 -31.77
CA SER A 92 -6.17 26.46 -32.14
C SER A 92 -6.01 27.40 -30.94
N SER A 93 -7.03 27.50 -30.09
CA SER A 93 -7.05 28.45 -28.95
C SER A 93 -6.35 28.00 -27.66
N PRO A 94 -6.39 26.72 -27.22
CA PRO A 94 -5.85 26.34 -25.91
C PRO A 94 -4.33 26.15 -25.92
N GLU A 95 -3.66 26.46 -24.80
CA GLU A 95 -2.24 26.13 -24.59
C GLU A 95 -2.03 24.68 -24.13
N VAL A 96 -2.97 24.17 -23.34
CA VAL A 96 -2.98 22.78 -22.82
C VAL A 96 -4.07 21.98 -23.50
N ILE A 97 -3.71 20.84 -24.07
CA ILE A 97 -4.61 19.96 -24.81
C ILE A 97 -4.49 18.54 -24.27
N PHE A 98 -5.60 18.01 -23.75
CA PHE A 98 -5.69 16.61 -23.35
C PHE A 98 -5.94 15.70 -24.55
N VAL A 99 -5.09 14.69 -24.73
CA VAL A 99 -5.21 13.69 -25.79
C VAL A 99 -5.99 12.49 -25.25
N ALA A 100 -7.32 12.61 -25.23
CA ALA A 100 -8.26 11.60 -24.73
C ALA A 100 -8.72 10.63 -25.84
N VAL A 101 -7.76 10.06 -26.56
CA VAL A 101 -7.95 9.00 -27.56
C VAL A 101 -6.99 7.84 -27.28
N PHE A 102 -7.28 6.65 -27.81
CA PHE A 102 -6.41 5.49 -27.67
C PHE A 102 -5.16 5.59 -28.55
N ARG A 103 -4.09 4.85 -28.19
CA ARG A 103 -2.75 4.92 -28.81
C ARG A 103 -2.81 4.69 -30.33
N GLU A 104 -3.61 3.73 -30.77
CA GLU A 104 -3.79 3.38 -32.19
C GLU A 104 -4.37 4.52 -33.04
N HIS A 105 -4.95 5.54 -32.40
CA HIS A 105 -5.49 6.72 -33.06
C HIS A 105 -4.55 7.94 -33.02
N TYR A 106 -3.37 7.86 -32.40
CA TYR A 106 -2.47 9.02 -32.28
C TYR A 106 -1.98 9.54 -33.63
N SER A 107 -1.64 8.65 -34.56
CA SER A 107 -1.20 9.03 -35.91
C SER A 107 -2.27 9.75 -36.71
N SER A 108 -3.56 9.53 -36.40
CA SER A 108 -4.66 10.28 -37.04
C SER A 108 -4.67 11.77 -36.70
N LEU A 109 -3.98 12.15 -35.61
CA LEU A 109 -3.86 13.54 -35.17
C LEU A 109 -2.70 14.28 -35.86
N CYS A 110 -1.82 13.59 -36.61
CA CYS A 110 -0.67 14.22 -37.28
C CYS A 110 -1.07 15.30 -38.31
N GLY A 111 -2.31 15.28 -38.82
CA GLY A 111 -2.84 16.39 -39.63
C GLY A 111 -2.93 17.73 -38.88
N LEU A 112 -2.87 17.71 -37.55
CA LEU A 112 -2.95 18.88 -36.66
C LEU A 112 -1.57 19.38 -36.20
N SER A 113 -0.46 18.75 -36.62
CA SER A 113 0.89 19.03 -36.07
C SER A 113 1.27 20.51 -36.13
N HIS A 114 0.90 21.23 -37.20
CA HIS A 114 1.18 22.67 -37.31
C HIS A 114 0.45 23.50 -36.26
N GLN A 115 -0.80 23.14 -35.93
CA GLN A 115 -1.60 23.84 -34.93
C GLN A 115 -1.18 23.47 -33.51
N LEU A 116 -0.61 22.27 -33.31
CA LEU A 116 -0.14 21.78 -32.02
C LEU A 116 1.28 22.22 -31.66
N ALA A 117 2.00 22.85 -32.59
CA ALA A 117 3.36 23.33 -32.36
C ALA A 117 3.42 24.29 -31.16
N GLY A 118 4.35 24.04 -30.23
CA GLY A 118 4.56 24.82 -29.01
C GLY A 118 3.53 24.58 -27.89
N LYS A 119 2.52 23.73 -28.10
CA LYS A 119 1.49 23.45 -27.10
C LYS A 119 1.88 22.31 -26.15
N ILE A 120 1.20 22.26 -25.02
CA ILE A 120 1.33 21.18 -24.03
C ILE A 120 0.30 20.10 -24.36
N LEU A 121 0.77 18.89 -24.68
CA LEU A 121 -0.06 17.71 -24.90
C LEU A 121 -0.07 16.86 -23.64
N VAL A 122 -1.26 16.64 -23.06
CA VAL A 122 -1.41 15.79 -21.89
C VAL A 122 -1.85 14.40 -22.34
N ASP A 123 -0.94 13.44 -22.24
CA ASP A 123 -1.23 12.02 -22.48
C ASP A 123 -1.94 11.42 -21.26
N VAL A 124 -3.20 11.04 -21.46
CA VAL A 124 -4.05 10.42 -20.44
C VAL A 124 -4.31 8.93 -20.70
N SER A 125 -3.59 8.34 -21.66
CA SER A 125 -3.84 6.97 -22.06
C SER A 125 -3.50 5.98 -20.94
N ASN A 126 -4.29 4.92 -20.85
CA ASN A 126 -4.05 3.81 -19.94
C ASN A 126 -3.95 2.53 -20.78
N PRO A 127 -2.74 2.09 -21.17
CA PRO A 127 -2.59 0.91 -22.01
C PRO A 127 -3.06 -0.34 -21.28
N THR A 128 -3.48 -1.36 -22.03
CA THR A 128 -3.69 -2.70 -21.50
C THR A 128 -2.35 -3.38 -21.18
N GLU A 129 -2.37 -4.47 -20.40
CA GLU A 129 -1.14 -5.22 -20.08
C GLU A 129 -0.44 -5.73 -21.34
N GLN A 130 -1.23 -6.16 -22.34
CA GLN A 130 -0.71 -6.60 -23.63
C GLN A 130 0.00 -5.46 -24.38
N GLU A 131 -0.62 -4.29 -24.50
CA GLU A 131 -0.03 -3.13 -25.17
C GLU A 131 1.26 -2.66 -24.46
N HIS A 132 1.26 -2.63 -23.13
CA HIS A 132 2.41 -2.22 -22.34
C HIS A 132 3.63 -3.16 -22.49
N LEU A 133 3.37 -4.45 -22.71
CA LEU A 133 4.41 -5.46 -22.97
C LEU A 133 4.87 -5.46 -24.43
N GLN A 134 3.96 -5.18 -25.37
CA GLN A 134 4.26 -5.15 -26.81
C GLN A 134 5.13 -3.94 -27.20
N HIS A 135 4.89 -2.78 -26.61
CA HIS A 135 5.61 -1.56 -26.95
C HIS A 135 6.85 -1.35 -26.08
N ARG A 136 7.96 -0.92 -26.72
CA ARG A 136 9.20 -0.60 -26.02
C ARG A 136 9.18 0.80 -25.41
N GLU A 137 8.63 1.79 -26.11
CA GLU A 137 8.37 3.10 -25.53
C GLU A 137 6.98 3.19 -24.93
N SER A 138 6.81 4.08 -23.95
CA SER A 138 5.49 4.45 -23.39
C SER A 138 4.61 5.14 -24.44
N ASN A 139 3.31 5.23 -24.17
CA ASN A 139 2.40 5.96 -25.06
C ASN A 139 2.76 7.46 -25.11
N ALA A 140 3.19 8.02 -23.98
CA ALA A 140 3.60 9.42 -23.91
C ALA A 140 4.89 9.70 -24.71
N GLU A 141 5.89 8.80 -24.67
CA GLU A 141 7.09 8.90 -25.51
C GLU A 141 6.74 8.75 -27.00
N TYR A 142 5.84 7.82 -27.34
CA TYR A 142 5.35 7.68 -28.71
C TYR A 142 4.62 8.93 -29.19
N LEU A 143 3.75 9.52 -28.36
CA LEU A 143 3.08 10.78 -28.65
C LEU A 143 4.09 11.93 -28.87
N ALA A 144 5.15 11.99 -28.04
CA ALA A 144 6.21 12.97 -28.21
C ALA A 144 6.97 12.79 -29.53
N SER A 145 7.18 11.55 -29.97
CA SER A 145 7.82 11.27 -31.26
C SER A 145 6.98 11.73 -32.46
N LEU A 146 5.64 11.74 -32.34
CA LEU A 146 4.72 12.21 -33.39
C LEU A 146 4.61 13.74 -33.43
N PHE A 147 4.81 14.42 -32.29
CA PHE A 147 4.69 15.87 -32.14
C PHE A 147 5.96 16.47 -31.49
N PRO A 148 7.11 16.46 -32.20
CA PRO A 148 8.39 16.88 -31.62
C PRO A 148 8.47 18.39 -31.31
N THR A 149 7.58 19.19 -31.88
CA THR A 149 7.48 20.63 -31.59
C THR A 149 6.54 20.95 -30.43
N SER A 150 5.88 19.93 -29.86
CA SER A 150 5.01 20.06 -28.69
C SER A 150 5.69 19.45 -27.47
N THR A 151 5.25 19.86 -26.28
CA THR A 151 5.73 19.26 -25.03
C THR A 151 4.70 18.26 -24.52
N VAL A 152 5.11 17.01 -24.29
CA VAL A 152 4.24 15.98 -23.72
C VAL A 152 4.37 15.90 -22.21
N VAL A 153 3.23 15.78 -21.53
CA VAL A 153 3.12 15.49 -20.10
C VAL A 153 2.22 14.27 -19.91
N LYS A 154 2.68 13.26 -19.17
CA LYS A 154 1.85 12.13 -18.74
C LYS A 154 1.10 12.51 -17.47
N ALA A 155 -0.23 12.38 -17.47
CA ALA A 155 -1.05 12.60 -16.28
C ALA A 155 -2.41 11.85 -16.38
N PHE A 156 -3.15 11.78 -15.26
CA PHE A 156 -4.53 11.28 -15.15
C PHE A 156 -4.80 9.80 -15.50
N ASN A 157 -3.84 9.03 -16.02
CA ASN A 157 -4.05 7.63 -16.36
C ASN A 157 -4.47 6.73 -15.18
N VAL A 158 -4.18 7.15 -13.94
CA VAL A 158 -4.57 6.45 -12.70
C VAL A 158 -5.95 6.86 -12.17
N ILE A 159 -6.59 7.87 -12.76
CA ILE A 159 -7.91 8.36 -12.35
C ILE A 159 -8.97 7.77 -13.29
N SER A 160 -10.04 7.22 -12.73
CA SER A 160 -11.14 6.68 -13.54
C SER A 160 -12.05 7.80 -14.06
N ALA A 161 -12.73 7.54 -15.19
CA ALA A 161 -13.74 8.44 -15.73
C ALA A 161 -14.87 8.73 -14.72
N TRP A 162 -15.22 7.76 -13.87
CA TRP A 162 -16.21 7.94 -12.81
C TRP A 162 -15.71 8.88 -11.71
N ALA A 163 -14.44 8.76 -11.28
CA ALA A 163 -13.86 9.63 -10.26
C ALA A 163 -13.78 11.10 -10.72
N LEU A 164 -13.58 11.34 -12.01
CA LEU A 164 -13.67 12.69 -12.59
C LEU A 164 -15.10 13.25 -12.50
N GLN A 165 -16.13 12.45 -12.77
CA GLN A 165 -17.54 12.90 -12.71
C GLN A 165 -18.03 13.14 -11.28
N ALA A 166 -17.79 12.20 -10.36
CA ALA A 166 -18.22 12.33 -8.96
C ALA A 166 -17.40 13.36 -8.18
N GLY A 167 -16.22 13.73 -8.71
CA GLY A 167 -15.20 14.50 -8.03
C GLY A 167 -14.37 13.64 -7.06
N PRO A 168 -13.26 14.18 -6.54
CA PRO A 168 -12.34 13.46 -5.65
C PRO A 168 -12.92 13.35 -4.23
N ARG A 169 -14.03 12.61 -4.07
CA ARG A 169 -14.68 12.38 -2.78
C ARG A 169 -14.07 11.20 -2.05
N ASP A 170 -13.88 10.08 -2.76
CA ASP A 170 -13.38 8.81 -2.23
C ASP A 170 -12.20 8.26 -3.05
N GLY A 171 -11.12 7.80 -2.39
CA GLY A 171 -10.00 7.10 -3.04
C GLY A 171 -8.70 7.90 -3.25
N ASN A 172 -7.79 7.34 -4.05
CA ASN A 172 -6.48 7.93 -4.34
C ASN A 172 -6.63 9.24 -5.12
N ARG A 173 -6.39 10.37 -4.46
CA ARG A 173 -6.41 11.71 -5.09
C ARG A 173 -5.13 12.02 -5.84
N GLN A 174 -4.13 11.15 -5.76
CA GLN A 174 -2.84 11.39 -6.36
C GLN A 174 -2.87 11.17 -7.86
N VAL A 175 -2.39 12.17 -8.60
CA VAL A 175 -2.17 12.10 -10.04
C VAL A 175 -0.66 12.17 -10.26
N PRO A 176 0.00 11.05 -10.60
CA PRO A 176 1.39 11.06 -11.02
C PRO A 176 1.54 11.91 -12.28
N ILE A 177 2.55 12.78 -12.30
CA ILE A 177 2.86 13.69 -13.41
C ILE A 177 4.33 13.54 -13.77
N CYS A 178 4.61 13.31 -15.05
CA CYS A 178 5.98 13.37 -15.56
C CYS A 178 6.04 13.95 -16.97
N GLY A 179 7.21 14.48 -17.32
CA GLY A 179 7.46 15.23 -18.54
C GLY A 179 8.79 15.97 -18.44
N ASP A 180 9.38 16.29 -19.58
CA ASP A 180 10.76 16.83 -19.63
C ASP A 180 10.82 18.34 -19.39
N GLN A 181 9.74 19.07 -19.66
CA GLN A 181 9.67 20.51 -19.45
C GLN A 181 9.03 20.86 -18.09
N PRO A 182 9.76 21.56 -17.19
CA PRO A 182 9.24 21.94 -15.88
C PRO A 182 8.02 22.86 -15.93
N GLU A 183 7.97 23.80 -16.88
CA GLU A 183 6.86 24.77 -17.03
C GLU A 183 5.56 24.04 -17.39
N ALA A 184 5.63 23.10 -18.33
CA ALA A 184 4.48 22.30 -18.73
C ALA A 184 3.97 21.42 -17.59
N LYS A 185 4.88 20.77 -16.84
CA LYS A 185 4.51 20.00 -15.64
C LYS A 185 3.83 20.87 -14.59
N ARG A 186 4.31 22.10 -14.38
CA ARG A 186 3.71 23.05 -13.43
C ARG A 186 2.29 23.43 -13.83
N ALA A 187 2.08 23.81 -15.10
CA ALA A 187 0.75 24.15 -15.61
C ALA A 187 -0.25 22.99 -15.42
N VAL A 188 0.15 21.76 -15.77
CA VAL A 188 -0.70 20.57 -15.57
C VAL A 188 -0.92 20.28 -14.08
N SER A 189 0.08 20.49 -13.22
CA SER A 189 -0.05 20.31 -11.77
C SER A 189 -1.03 21.30 -11.13
N GLU A 190 -1.02 22.56 -11.57
CA GLU A 190 -1.98 23.58 -11.13
C GLU A 190 -3.41 23.23 -11.54
N MET A 191 -3.60 22.72 -12.76
CA MET A 191 -4.90 22.22 -13.22
C MET A 191 -5.38 21.01 -12.40
N VAL A 192 -4.48 20.06 -12.10
CA VAL A 192 -4.78 18.90 -11.22
C VAL A 192 -5.25 19.39 -9.85
N HIS A 193 -4.56 20.37 -9.27
CA HIS A 193 -4.95 20.99 -8.01
C HIS A 193 -6.30 21.72 -8.08
N ALA A 194 -6.54 22.51 -9.13
CA ALA A 194 -7.81 23.21 -9.33
C ALA A 194 -8.99 22.23 -9.46
N MET A 195 -8.75 21.07 -10.08
CA MET A 195 -9.71 19.97 -10.13
C MET A 195 -9.85 19.20 -8.81
N GLY A 196 -9.21 19.62 -7.72
CA GLY A 196 -9.31 19.03 -6.38
C GLY A 196 -8.49 17.74 -6.17
N PHE A 197 -7.62 17.40 -7.12
CA PHE A 197 -6.68 16.29 -7.01
C PHE A 197 -5.33 16.75 -6.43
N MET A 198 -4.43 15.80 -6.19
CA MET A 198 -3.10 16.04 -5.66
C MET A 198 -2.05 15.63 -6.71
N PRO A 199 -1.35 16.57 -7.37
CA PRO A 199 -0.28 16.22 -8.29
C PRO A 199 0.89 15.59 -7.53
N VAL A 200 1.52 14.59 -8.13
CA VAL A 200 2.75 13.95 -7.63
C VAL A 200 3.75 13.93 -8.78
N ASP A 201 4.79 14.77 -8.70
CA ASP A 201 5.84 14.78 -9.73
C ASP A 201 6.70 13.51 -9.62
N VAL A 202 6.79 12.76 -10.72
CA VAL A 202 7.58 11.53 -10.83
C VAL A 202 8.76 11.65 -11.81
N GLY A 203 9.12 12.89 -12.18
CA GLY A 203 10.35 13.18 -12.92
C GLY A 203 10.14 13.49 -14.41
N SER A 204 11.07 13.00 -15.23
CA SER A 204 11.13 13.18 -16.68
C SER A 204 10.15 12.26 -17.42
N LEU A 205 9.97 12.47 -18.72
CA LEU A 205 9.06 11.66 -19.56
C LEU A 205 9.45 10.18 -19.59
N ALA A 206 10.72 9.84 -19.38
CA ALA A 206 11.20 8.46 -19.23
C ALA A 206 10.48 7.66 -18.12
N SER A 207 9.94 8.33 -17.09
CA SER A 207 9.15 7.71 -16.03
C SER A 207 7.73 7.32 -16.49
N ALA A 208 7.26 7.79 -17.66
CA ALA A 208 5.90 7.58 -18.13
C ALA A 208 5.55 6.09 -18.30
N ARG A 209 6.52 5.26 -18.68
CA ARG A 209 6.33 3.81 -18.76
C ARG A 209 5.97 3.20 -17.39
N GLU A 210 6.65 3.62 -16.33
CA GLU A 210 6.35 3.14 -14.98
C GLU A 210 4.98 3.65 -14.51
N VAL A 211 4.63 4.90 -14.85
CA VAL A 211 3.32 5.50 -14.56
C VAL A 211 2.18 4.75 -15.26
N GLU A 212 2.38 4.37 -16.53
CA GLU A 212 1.42 3.54 -17.29
C GLU A 212 1.24 2.15 -16.69
N ALA A 213 2.25 1.61 -16.02
CA ALA A 213 2.17 0.31 -15.36
C ALA A 213 1.41 0.34 -14.02
N ILE A 214 1.13 1.53 -13.45
CA ILE A 214 0.47 1.64 -12.14
C ILE A 214 -0.93 1.01 -12.15
N PRO A 215 -1.85 1.37 -13.08
CA PRO A 215 -3.21 0.81 -13.07
C PRO A 215 -3.26 -0.68 -13.44
N LEU A 216 -2.25 -1.18 -14.16
CA LEU A 216 -2.16 -2.58 -14.57
C LEU A 216 -1.94 -3.55 -13.40
N ARG A 217 -1.30 -3.09 -12.33
CA ARG A 217 -0.85 -3.95 -11.24
C ARG A 217 -1.83 -3.94 -10.08
N LEU A 218 -2.58 -5.03 -9.91
CA LEU A 218 -3.36 -5.24 -8.69
C LEU A 218 -2.45 -5.65 -7.52
N LEU A 219 -2.34 -4.76 -6.53
CA LEU A 219 -1.66 -4.97 -5.24
C LEU A 219 -0.30 -5.69 -5.35
N PRO A 220 0.66 -5.19 -6.16
CA PRO A 220 1.91 -5.91 -6.46
C PRO A 220 2.71 -6.28 -5.21
N GLY A 221 2.77 -5.38 -4.22
CA GLY A 221 3.48 -5.61 -2.96
C GLY A 221 2.84 -6.67 -2.04
N TRP A 222 1.58 -7.07 -2.30
CA TRP A 222 0.80 -7.99 -1.45
C TRP A 222 0.71 -9.41 -2.02
N LYS A 223 1.00 -9.62 -3.31
CA LYS A 223 0.87 -10.95 -3.95
C LYS A 223 1.65 -12.03 -3.19
N VAL A 224 2.96 -11.84 -3.04
CA VAL A 224 3.85 -12.82 -2.37
C VAL A 224 3.48 -13.01 -0.89
N PRO A 225 3.32 -11.96 -0.07
CA PRO A 225 2.90 -12.10 1.34
C PRO A 225 1.56 -12.82 1.52
N THR A 226 0.59 -12.55 0.65
CA THR A 226 -0.75 -13.16 0.74
C THR A 226 -0.70 -14.65 0.39
N LEU A 227 0.01 -15.02 -0.68
CA LEU A 227 0.21 -16.42 -1.03
C LEU A 227 0.97 -17.19 0.06
N LEU A 228 1.99 -16.56 0.66
CA LEU A 228 2.70 -17.13 1.82
C LEU A 228 1.76 -17.36 3.01
N ALA A 229 0.96 -16.36 3.39
CA ALA A 229 0.02 -16.46 4.51
C ALA A 229 -1.06 -17.53 4.25
N LEU A 230 -1.62 -17.58 3.04
CA LEU A 230 -2.59 -18.59 2.64
C LEU A 230 -1.99 -19.99 2.65
N GLY A 231 -0.78 -20.16 2.09
CA GLY A 231 -0.07 -21.44 2.09
C GLY A 231 0.19 -21.94 3.51
N LEU A 232 0.67 -21.06 4.41
CA LEU A 232 0.85 -21.39 5.83
C LEU A 232 -0.47 -21.76 6.49
N PHE A 233 -1.56 -21.03 6.22
CA PHE A 233 -2.87 -21.33 6.77
C PHE A 233 -3.36 -22.70 6.34
N VAL A 234 -3.31 -23.02 5.05
CA VAL A 234 -3.73 -24.34 4.52
C VAL A 234 -2.90 -25.46 5.14
N CYS A 235 -1.57 -25.29 5.24
CA CYS A 235 -0.69 -26.29 5.84
C CYS A 235 -1.02 -26.55 7.31
N PHE A 236 -1.10 -25.50 8.13
CA PHE A 236 -1.42 -25.64 9.56
C PHE A 236 -2.86 -26.09 9.79
N TYR A 237 -3.81 -25.67 8.94
CA TYR A 237 -5.19 -26.12 9.00
C TYR A 237 -5.29 -27.62 8.73
N ALA A 238 -4.64 -28.12 7.67
CA ALA A 238 -4.59 -29.54 7.37
C ALA A 238 -3.92 -30.33 8.50
N TYR A 239 -2.82 -29.82 9.04
CA TYR A 239 -2.14 -30.43 10.20
C TYR A 239 -3.07 -30.54 11.43
N ASN A 240 -3.74 -29.45 11.79
CA ASN A 240 -4.67 -29.41 12.92
C ASN A 240 -5.91 -30.28 12.67
N PHE A 241 -6.41 -30.32 11.44
CA PHE A 241 -7.51 -31.19 11.03
C PHE A 241 -7.15 -32.67 11.21
N ILE A 242 -5.99 -33.09 10.71
CA ILE A 242 -5.51 -34.47 10.84
C ILE A 242 -5.41 -34.85 12.32
N ARG A 243 -4.82 -33.97 13.13
CA ARG A 243 -4.55 -34.22 14.56
C ARG A 243 -5.79 -34.19 15.46
N ASP A 244 -6.70 -33.23 15.26
CA ASP A 244 -7.77 -32.94 16.23
C ASP A 244 -9.17 -33.38 15.78
N VAL A 245 -9.33 -33.74 14.49
CA VAL A 245 -10.60 -34.23 13.92
C VAL A 245 -10.43 -35.63 13.34
N LEU A 246 -9.49 -35.83 12.41
CA LEU A 246 -9.37 -37.10 11.69
C LEU A 246 -8.85 -38.24 12.58
N GLN A 247 -7.80 -38.00 13.37
CA GLN A 247 -7.22 -39.04 14.23
C GLN A 247 -8.22 -39.57 15.28
N PRO A 248 -8.97 -38.73 16.04
CA PRO A 248 -10.01 -39.23 16.94
C PRO A 248 -11.17 -39.93 16.22
N TYR A 249 -11.48 -39.53 14.98
CA TYR A 249 -12.51 -40.20 14.19
C TYR A 249 -12.08 -41.61 13.79
N VAL A 250 -10.83 -41.79 13.36
CA VAL A 250 -10.30 -43.08 12.91
C VAL A 250 -10.04 -44.04 14.09
N GLN A 251 -9.45 -43.56 15.20
CA GLN A 251 -9.04 -44.44 16.30
C GLN A 251 -10.14 -44.67 17.34
N GLU A 252 -10.93 -43.65 17.65
CA GLU A 252 -11.92 -43.69 18.75
C GLU A 252 -13.37 -43.68 18.24
N SER A 253 -13.59 -43.64 16.91
CA SER A 253 -14.91 -43.48 16.28
C SER A 253 -15.71 -42.26 16.78
N GLN A 254 -15.02 -41.22 17.27
CA GLN A 254 -15.67 -40.01 17.80
C GLN A 254 -15.86 -38.95 16.71
N ASN A 255 -17.11 -38.53 16.48
CA ASN A 255 -17.41 -37.45 15.54
C ASN A 255 -17.08 -36.07 16.14
N LYS A 256 -15.98 -35.46 15.69
CA LYS A 256 -15.51 -34.13 16.12
C LYS A 256 -15.51 -33.08 14.99
N PHE A 257 -16.28 -33.30 13.91
CA PHE A 257 -16.30 -32.40 12.75
C PHE A 257 -16.82 -30.98 13.07
N TYR A 258 -17.62 -30.82 14.13
CA TYR A 258 -18.07 -29.50 14.61
C TYR A 258 -16.92 -28.55 15.00
N LYS A 259 -15.69 -29.08 15.20
CA LYS A 259 -14.51 -28.28 15.53
C LYS A 259 -13.99 -27.45 14.34
N LEU A 260 -14.32 -27.83 13.10
CA LEU A 260 -13.77 -27.23 11.87
C LEU A 260 -13.94 -25.70 11.78
N PRO A 261 -15.11 -25.11 12.07
CA PRO A 261 -15.34 -23.68 11.78
C PRO A 261 -14.70 -22.73 12.80
N VAL A 262 -14.52 -23.17 14.05
CA VAL A 262 -14.08 -22.30 15.15
C VAL A 262 -12.79 -22.84 15.79
N SER A 263 -12.81 -24.07 16.30
CA SER A 263 -11.69 -24.59 17.10
C SER A 263 -10.44 -24.84 16.25
N VAL A 264 -10.58 -25.44 15.06
CA VAL A 264 -9.44 -25.68 14.15
C VAL A 264 -8.91 -24.36 13.62
N VAL A 265 -9.80 -23.44 13.21
CA VAL A 265 -9.41 -22.08 12.77
C VAL A 265 -8.66 -21.33 13.87
N ASN A 266 -9.16 -21.33 15.10
CA ASN A 266 -8.54 -20.62 16.22
C ASN A 266 -7.22 -21.27 16.70
N THR A 267 -6.97 -22.53 16.33
CA THR A 267 -5.66 -23.16 16.55
C THR A 267 -4.68 -22.83 15.42
N THR A 268 -5.18 -22.63 14.20
CA THR A 268 -4.38 -22.33 13.01
C THR A 268 -3.95 -20.86 12.90
N LEU A 269 -4.86 -19.92 13.15
CA LEU A 269 -4.61 -18.49 13.04
C LEU A 269 -3.39 -17.99 13.86
N PRO A 270 -3.24 -18.34 15.15
CA PRO A 270 -2.06 -17.90 15.91
C PRO A 270 -0.77 -18.49 15.34
N CYS A 271 -0.80 -19.73 14.84
CA CYS A 271 0.37 -20.35 14.18
C CYS A 271 0.84 -19.53 12.97
N VAL A 272 -0.10 -19.15 12.09
CA VAL A 272 0.18 -18.32 10.91
C VAL A 272 0.67 -16.93 11.33
N ALA A 273 -0.04 -16.28 12.26
CA ALA A 273 0.33 -14.95 12.76
C ALA A 273 1.77 -14.92 13.30
N TYR A 274 2.13 -15.95 14.06
CA TYR A 274 3.38 -16.05 14.78
C TYR A 274 4.56 -16.37 13.86
N VAL A 275 4.38 -17.27 12.90
CA VAL A 275 5.39 -17.53 11.85
C VAL A 275 5.59 -16.29 10.98
N LEU A 276 4.51 -15.65 10.51
CA LEU A 276 4.62 -14.43 9.71
C LEU A 276 5.35 -13.31 10.46
N LEU A 277 5.04 -13.10 11.75
CA LEU A 277 5.74 -12.11 12.58
C LEU A 277 7.25 -12.40 12.64
N SER A 278 7.61 -13.68 12.79
CA SER A 278 9.02 -14.10 12.80
C SER A 278 9.71 -13.83 11.47
N LEU A 279 9.01 -14.05 10.34
CA LEU A 279 9.50 -13.78 9.00
C LEU A 279 9.65 -12.29 8.67
N VAL A 280 9.08 -11.38 9.47
CA VAL A 280 9.37 -9.93 9.37
C VAL A 280 10.80 -9.63 9.86
N TYR A 281 11.25 -10.27 10.94
CA TYR A 281 12.52 -9.96 11.59
C TYR A 281 13.68 -10.86 11.13
N LEU A 282 13.40 -12.08 10.69
CA LEU A 282 14.40 -13.03 10.19
C LEU A 282 15.31 -12.46 9.08
N PRO A 283 14.82 -11.78 8.02
CA PRO A 283 15.71 -11.24 6.99
C PRO A 283 16.65 -10.16 7.53
N GLY A 284 16.27 -9.43 8.58
CA GLY A 284 17.16 -8.49 9.27
C GLY A 284 18.30 -9.19 10.01
N VAL A 285 18.03 -10.36 10.62
CA VAL A 285 19.05 -11.22 11.24
C VAL A 285 20.00 -11.78 10.17
N LEU A 286 19.47 -12.29 9.06
CA LEU A 286 20.26 -12.81 7.94
C LEU A 286 21.14 -11.71 7.31
N ALA A 287 20.60 -10.50 7.12
CA ALA A 287 21.34 -9.35 6.61
C ALA A 287 22.50 -8.97 7.56
N ALA A 288 22.28 -8.98 8.87
CA ALA A 288 23.31 -8.71 9.86
C ALA A 288 24.42 -9.78 9.85
N ALA A 289 24.04 -11.07 9.76
CA ALA A 289 24.99 -12.18 9.62
C ALA A 289 25.85 -12.02 8.35
N LEU A 290 25.22 -11.66 7.24
CA LEU A 290 25.89 -11.48 5.96
C LEU A 290 26.85 -10.27 5.98
N GLN A 291 26.45 -9.16 6.60
CA GLN A 291 27.30 -7.99 6.81
C GLN A 291 28.52 -8.35 7.67
N LEU A 292 28.34 -9.09 8.75
CA LEU A 292 29.45 -9.57 9.59
C LEU A 292 30.40 -10.49 8.82
N ARG A 293 29.86 -11.42 8.02
CA ARG A 293 30.64 -12.34 7.20
C ARG A 293 31.45 -11.61 6.14
N ARG A 294 30.83 -10.66 5.42
CA ARG A 294 31.46 -9.87 4.35
C ARG A 294 32.40 -8.80 4.90
N GLY A 295 32.18 -8.33 6.13
CA GLY A 295 32.94 -7.24 6.73
C GLY A 295 32.74 -5.88 6.08
N THR A 296 31.68 -5.69 5.28
CA THR A 296 31.34 -4.42 4.59
C THR A 296 29.83 -4.29 4.43
N LYS A 297 29.33 -3.06 4.34
CA LYS A 297 27.93 -2.74 4.00
C LYS A 297 27.71 -2.43 2.51
N TYR A 298 28.76 -2.20 1.73
CA TYR A 298 28.66 -1.69 0.36
C TYR A 298 28.37 -2.77 -0.69
N ARG A 299 28.49 -4.05 -0.32
CA ARG A 299 28.09 -5.15 -1.21
C ARG A 299 26.58 -5.36 -1.16
N ARG A 300 25.93 -5.27 -2.33
CA ARG A 300 24.49 -5.56 -2.52
C ARG A 300 24.08 -6.91 -1.92
N PHE A 301 22.90 -6.97 -1.31
CA PHE A 301 22.33 -8.24 -0.85
C PHE A 301 21.99 -9.14 -2.05
N PRO A 302 21.97 -10.48 -1.87
CA PRO A 302 21.39 -11.37 -2.87
C PRO A 302 19.95 -10.94 -3.18
N ASP A 303 19.53 -11.03 -4.45
CA ASP A 303 18.24 -10.49 -4.88
C ASP A 303 17.07 -11.05 -4.07
N TRP A 304 17.06 -12.34 -3.74
CA TRP A 304 15.98 -12.95 -2.93
C TRP A 304 15.82 -12.30 -1.55
N LEU A 305 16.93 -11.88 -0.91
CA LEU A 305 16.90 -11.26 0.41
C LEU A 305 16.44 -9.81 0.31
N ASP A 306 16.84 -9.11 -0.75
CA ASP A 306 16.44 -7.74 -1.02
C ASP A 306 14.93 -7.64 -1.28
N HIS A 307 14.39 -8.52 -2.13
CA HIS A 307 12.94 -8.62 -2.35
C HIS A 307 12.19 -8.94 -1.06
N TRP A 308 12.69 -9.87 -0.23
CA TRP A 308 12.05 -10.18 1.05
C TRP A 308 12.07 -8.98 2.01
N LEU A 309 13.16 -8.20 2.06
CA LEU A 309 13.24 -7.00 2.90
C LEU A 309 12.19 -5.94 2.53
N GLN A 310 11.79 -5.85 1.26
CA GLN A 310 10.76 -4.93 0.75
C GLN A 310 9.34 -5.36 1.17
N HIS A 311 9.10 -6.66 1.36
CA HIS A 311 7.78 -7.20 1.73
C HIS A 311 7.49 -7.24 3.24
N ARG A 312 8.45 -6.82 4.10
CA ARG A 312 8.31 -6.89 5.57
C ARG A 312 7.06 -6.19 6.09
N LYS A 313 6.69 -5.05 5.51
CA LYS A 313 5.50 -4.29 5.90
C LYS A 313 4.23 -5.13 5.72
N GLN A 314 4.06 -5.73 4.55
CA GLN A 314 2.87 -6.50 4.19
C GLN A 314 2.79 -7.81 4.98
N ILE A 315 3.92 -8.50 5.19
CA ILE A 315 4.00 -9.69 6.05
C ILE A 315 3.58 -9.35 7.49
N GLY A 316 4.07 -8.21 8.03
CA GLY A 316 3.71 -7.75 9.37
C GLY A 316 2.23 -7.40 9.51
N LEU A 317 1.62 -6.76 8.51
CA LEU A 317 0.19 -6.45 8.51
C LEU A 317 -0.68 -7.72 8.45
N LEU A 318 -0.29 -8.73 7.65
CA LEU A 318 -0.97 -10.03 7.61
C LEU A 318 -0.83 -10.80 8.92
N SER A 319 0.36 -10.73 9.55
CA SER A 319 0.56 -11.28 10.89
C SER A 319 -0.40 -10.64 11.90
N PHE A 320 -0.48 -9.31 11.94
CA PHE A 320 -1.40 -8.58 12.81
C PHE A 320 -2.86 -8.96 12.55
N PHE A 321 -3.28 -9.04 11.28
CA PHE A 321 -4.64 -9.46 10.92
C PHE A 321 -4.97 -10.85 11.46
N CYS A 322 -4.08 -11.83 11.28
CA CYS A 322 -4.27 -13.17 11.81
C CYS A 322 -4.31 -13.19 13.35
N ALA A 323 -3.47 -12.39 14.02
CA ALA A 323 -3.48 -12.25 15.47
C ALA A 323 -4.77 -11.61 16.01
N ALA A 324 -5.29 -10.59 15.33
CA ALA A 324 -6.55 -9.94 15.67
C ALA A 324 -7.74 -10.91 15.52
N LEU A 325 -7.78 -11.68 14.42
CA LEU A 325 -8.78 -12.73 14.25
C LEU A 325 -8.66 -13.79 15.36
N HIS A 326 -7.45 -14.26 15.66
CA HIS A 326 -7.23 -15.21 16.76
C HIS A 326 -7.78 -14.67 18.10
N ALA A 327 -7.55 -13.39 18.41
CA ALA A 327 -8.08 -12.77 19.61
C ALA A 327 -9.62 -12.81 19.61
N LEU A 328 -10.26 -12.39 18.50
CA LEU A 328 -11.73 -12.43 18.36
C LEU A 328 -12.29 -13.84 18.52
N TYR A 329 -11.73 -14.83 17.82
CA TYR A 329 -12.14 -16.23 17.96
C TYR A 329 -11.99 -16.74 19.40
N SER A 330 -10.91 -16.36 20.09
CA SER A 330 -10.67 -16.72 21.48
C SER A 330 -11.67 -16.10 22.44
N PHE A 331 -12.03 -14.82 22.25
CA PHE A 331 -13.09 -14.16 23.02
C PHE A 331 -14.47 -14.77 22.78
N CYS A 332 -14.73 -15.31 21.59
CA CYS A 332 -16.00 -15.96 21.27
C CYS A 332 -16.11 -17.41 21.81
N LEU A 333 -15.05 -18.03 22.31
CA LEU A 333 -15.09 -19.44 22.77
C LEU A 333 -16.20 -19.73 23.80
N PRO A 334 -16.39 -18.90 24.86
CA PRO A 334 -17.45 -19.14 25.85
C PRO A 334 -18.89 -19.01 25.29
N LEU A 335 -19.05 -18.34 24.15
CA LEU A 335 -20.35 -18.17 23.48
C LEU A 335 -20.78 -19.44 22.73
N THR A 336 -19.83 -20.32 22.39
CA THR A 336 -20.11 -21.52 21.60
C THR A 336 -20.94 -22.55 22.38
N ARG A 337 -21.89 -23.20 21.70
CA ARG A 337 -22.73 -24.26 22.29
C ARG A 337 -21.90 -25.45 22.79
N SER A 338 -20.85 -25.82 22.05
CA SER A 338 -19.95 -26.91 22.45
C SER A 338 -19.29 -26.63 23.80
N HIS A 339 -18.77 -25.41 24.02
CA HIS A 339 -18.12 -25.09 25.28
C HIS A 339 -19.12 -25.09 26.44
N ARG A 340 -20.35 -24.59 26.19
CA ARG A 340 -21.43 -24.64 27.20
C ARG A 340 -21.78 -26.07 27.59
N TYR A 341 -21.90 -26.98 26.62
CA TYR A 341 -22.15 -28.39 26.92
C TYR A 341 -20.99 -29.05 27.66
N ASP A 342 -19.74 -28.74 27.31
CA ASP A 342 -18.56 -29.26 28.01
C ASP A 342 -18.52 -28.79 29.48
N LEU A 343 -18.83 -27.52 29.74
CA LEU A 343 -18.92 -26.98 31.11
C LEU A 343 -20.01 -27.66 31.93
N VAL A 344 -21.21 -27.83 31.36
CA VAL A 344 -22.32 -28.53 32.03
C VAL A 344 -21.96 -29.99 32.31
N ASN A 345 -21.38 -30.69 31.34
CA ASN A 345 -20.93 -32.07 31.51
C ASN A 345 -19.86 -32.19 32.60
N LEU A 346 -18.92 -31.24 32.70
CA LEU A 346 -17.90 -31.20 33.74
C LEU A 346 -18.52 -31.00 35.12
N ALA A 347 -19.47 -30.07 35.25
CA ALA A 347 -20.19 -29.81 36.50
C ALA A 347 -20.99 -31.04 36.97
N VAL A 348 -21.72 -31.71 36.07
CA VAL A 348 -22.45 -32.94 36.40
C VAL A 348 -21.50 -34.05 36.86
N LYS A 349 -20.38 -34.26 36.14
CA LYS A 349 -19.36 -35.26 36.54
C LYS A 349 -18.74 -34.95 37.90
N GLN A 350 -18.54 -33.67 38.23
CA GLN A 350 -18.02 -33.26 39.53
C GLN A 350 -18.98 -33.64 40.67
N VAL A 351 -20.27 -33.30 40.51
CA VAL A 351 -21.31 -33.60 41.50
C VAL A 351 -21.40 -35.11 41.73
N LEU A 352 -21.40 -35.90 40.65
CA LEU A 352 -21.41 -37.36 40.74
C LEU A 352 -20.16 -37.95 41.40
N ALA A 353 -19.01 -37.28 41.27
CA ALA A 353 -17.76 -37.69 41.89
C ALA A 353 -17.58 -37.18 43.34
N ASN A 354 -18.58 -36.49 43.89
CA ASN A 354 -18.56 -35.88 45.23
C ASN A 354 -17.31 -35.02 45.53
N LYS A 355 -16.79 -34.32 44.51
CA LYS A 355 -15.62 -33.43 44.65
C LYS A 355 -16.06 -32.01 44.99
N SER A 356 -15.68 -31.52 46.17
CA SER A 356 -16.07 -30.20 46.69
C SER A 356 -15.23 -29.02 46.16
N HIS A 357 -14.05 -29.27 45.59
CA HIS A 357 -13.12 -28.23 45.15
C HIS A 357 -12.47 -28.57 43.80
N LEU A 358 -12.56 -27.66 42.83
CA LEU A 358 -11.95 -27.78 41.49
C LEU A 358 -10.76 -26.85 41.26
N TRP A 359 -10.46 -25.97 42.21
CA TRP A 359 -9.42 -24.98 42.01
C TRP A 359 -8.03 -25.62 42.04
N VAL A 360 -7.30 -25.42 40.95
CA VAL A 360 -5.92 -25.86 40.75
C VAL A 360 -5.06 -24.63 40.53
N GLU A 361 -4.35 -24.21 41.58
CA GLU A 361 -3.57 -22.97 41.64
C GLU A 361 -2.64 -22.80 40.41
N GLU A 362 -1.90 -23.85 40.05
CA GLU A 362 -0.98 -23.83 38.92
C GLU A 362 -1.69 -23.56 37.58
N GLU A 363 -2.88 -24.13 37.35
CA GLU A 363 -3.63 -23.90 36.12
C GLU A 363 -4.19 -22.48 36.02
N VAL A 364 -4.59 -21.92 37.17
CA VAL A 364 -5.05 -20.53 37.27
C VAL A 364 -3.91 -19.58 36.94
N TRP A 365 -2.75 -19.70 37.61
CA TRP A 365 -1.58 -18.86 37.32
C TRP A 365 -1.15 -18.96 35.86
N ARG A 366 -1.09 -20.17 35.31
CA ARG A 366 -0.77 -20.38 33.90
C ARG A 366 -1.72 -19.58 33.00
N MET A 367 -3.04 -19.69 33.23
CA MET A 367 -4.07 -19.01 32.45
C MET A 367 -3.90 -17.48 32.49
N GLU A 368 -3.80 -16.91 33.70
CA GLU A 368 -3.69 -15.47 33.91
C GLU A 368 -2.43 -14.89 33.23
N ILE A 369 -1.30 -15.59 33.35
CA ILE A 369 -0.03 -15.16 32.76
C ILE A 369 -0.11 -15.15 31.24
N TYR A 370 -0.49 -16.29 30.61
CA TYR A 370 -0.45 -16.35 29.16
C TYR A 370 -1.49 -15.41 28.54
N LEU A 371 -2.67 -15.25 29.14
CA LEU A 371 -3.68 -14.29 28.67
C LEU A 371 -3.15 -12.86 28.71
N SER A 372 -2.57 -12.45 29.85
CA SER A 372 -1.98 -11.12 30.00
C SER A 372 -0.88 -10.84 28.97
N MET A 373 0.03 -11.80 28.77
CA MET A 373 1.09 -11.70 27.75
C MET A 373 0.51 -11.59 26.33
N GLY A 374 -0.56 -12.33 26.03
CA GLY A 374 -1.26 -12.25 24.74
C GLY A 374 -1.89 -10.88 24.49
N VAL A 375 -2.51 -10.28 25.51
CA VAL A 375 -3.09 -8.93 25.43
C VAL A 375 -2.01 -7.87 25.20
N LEU A 376 -0.90 -7.93 25.94
CA LEU A 376 0.24 -7.02 25.74
C LEU A 376 0.88 -7.19 24.35
N ALA A 377 1.02 -8.43 23.88
CA ALA A 377 1.50 -8.72 22.53
C ALA A 377 0.58 -8.11 21.46
N LEU A 378 -0.74 -8.30 21.57
CA LEU A 378 -1.69 -7.71 20.61
C LEU A 378 -1.70 -6.18 20.67
N GLY A 379 -1.61 -5.59 21.86
CA GLY A 379 -1.51 -4.14 22.04
C GLY A 379 -0.27 -3.56 21.35
N THR A 380 0.89 -4.19 21.53
CA THR A 380 2.12 -3.77 20.85
C THR A 380 2.05 -3.96 19.33
N LEU A 381 1.50 -5.09 18.83
CA LEU A 381 1.26 -5.29 17.40
C LEU A 381 0.30 -4.24 16.80
N SER A 382 -0.71 -3.82 17.56
CA SER A 382 -1.65 -2.78 17.13
C SER A 382 -0.94 -1.44 16.91
N LEU A 383 0.02 -1.07 17.77
CA LEU A 383 0.85 0.12 17.57
C LEU A 383 1.71 0.03 16.30
N LEU A 384 2.26 -1.15 15.98
CA LEU A 384 3.00 -1.37 14.72
C LEU A 384 2.10 -1.22 13.50
N ALA A 385 0.87 -1.73 13.59
CA ALA A 385 -0.12 -1.65 12.51
C ALA A 385 -0.56 -0.20 12.27
N VAL A 386 -0.87 0.55 13.33
CA VAL A 386 -1.25 1.97 13.26
C VAL A 386 -0.12 2.81 12.66
N THR A 387 1.12 2.62 13.10
CA THR A 387 2.28 3.34 12.55
C THR A 387 2.66 2.92 11.12
N SER A 388 2.03 1.88 10.57
CA SER A 388 2.17 1.49 9.15
C SER A 388 1.26 2.27 8.21
N LEU A 389 0.28 3.01 8.74
CA LEU A 389 -0.57 3.92 7.98
C LEU A 389 0.27 5.07 7.41
N PRO A 390 0.20 5.38 6.10
CA PRO A 390 1.03 6.41 5.49
C PRO A 390 0.92 7.79 6.16
N SER A 391 -0.27 8.19 6.61
CA SER A 391 -0.50 9.46 7.30
C SER A 391 0.33 9.60 8.59
N ILE A 392 0.47 8.50 9.34
CA ILE A 392 1.25 8.47 10.59
C ILE A 392 2.72 8.21 10.30
N ALA A 393 3.03 7.29 9.39
CA ALA A 393 4.41 6.99 9.02
C ALA A 393 5.15 8.23 8.48
N ASN A 394 4.46 9.06 7.70
CA ASN A 394 5.01 10.28 7.12
C ASN A 394 5.14 11.43 8.14
N SER A 395 4.47 11.35 9.30
CA SER A 395 4.61 12.35 10.37
C SER A 395 5.71 12.02 11.37
N LEU A 396 6.27 10.82 11.33
CA LEU A 396 7.33 10.36 12.23
C LEU A 396 8.70 10.53 11.59
N ASN A 397 9.69 10.95 12.38
CA ASN A 397 11.07 10.91 11.90
C ASN A 397 11.62 9.48 11.88
N TRP A 398 12.74 9.27 11.19
CA TRP A 398 13.33 7.93 11.04
C TRP A 398 13.69 7.25 12.37
N ARG A 399 14.06 8.02 13.42
CA ARG A 399 14.42 7.46 14.74
C ARG A 399 13.18 6.93 15.46
N GLU A 400 12.09 7.70 15.46
CA GLU A 400 10.79 7.30 16.03
C GLU A 400 10.21 6.10 15.29
N PHE A 401 10.18 6.16 13.97
CA PHE A 401 9.68 5.05 13.13
C PHE A 401 10.50 3.77 13.38
N SER A 402 11.82 3.88 13.43
CA SER A 402 12.72 2.75 13.71
C SER A 402 12.53 2.20 15.13
N PHE A 403 12.34 3.06 16.13
CA PHE A 403 12.05 2.61 17.50
C PHE A 403 10.77 1.76 17.56
N VAL A 404 9.69 2.23 16.93
CA VAL A 404 8.43 1.49 16.90
C VAL A 404 8.60 0.19 16.10
N GLN A 405 9.01 0.27 14.84
CA GLN A 405 9.02 -0.88 13.92
C GLN A 405 10.12 -1.91 14.21
N SER A 406 11.20 -1.53 14.90
CA SER A 406 12.31 -2.43 15.23
C SER A 406 12.32 -2.87 16.70
N THR A 407 12.24 -1.91 17.63
CA THR A 407 12.38 -2.19 19.07
C THR A 407 11.06 -2.72 19.64
N LEU A 408 9.97 -1.95 19.52
CA LEU A 408 8.65 -2.44 19.95
C LEU A 408 8.22 -3.65 19.12
N GLY A 409 8.59 -3.67 17.85
CA GLY A 409 8.42 -4.82 16.97
C GLY A 409 9.04 -6.12 17.50
N PHE A 410 10.27 -6.04 17.99
CA PHE A 410 10.93 -7.20 18.62
C PHE A 410 10.31 -7.56 19.97
N MET A 411 9.93 -6.56 20.77
CA MET A 411 9.22 -6.80 22.03
C MET A 411 7.90 -7.55 21.79
N ALA A 412 7.16 -7.20 20.74
CA ALA A 412 5.94 -7.91 20.35
C ALA A 412 6.22 -9.39 20.02
N LEU A 413 7.31 -9.69 19.31
CA LEU A 413 7.74 -11.07 19.03
C LEU A 413 8.09 -11.82 20.32
N VAL A 414 8.80 -11.19 21.25
CA VAL A 414 9.15 -11.80 22.55
C VAL A 414 7.90 -12.05 23.39
N LEU A 415 7.00 -11.07 23.52
CA LEU A 415 5.73 -11.22 24.25
C LEU A 415 4.85 -12.32 23.66
N SER A 416 4.74 -12.38 22.32
CA SER A 416 4.01 -13.46 21.62
C SER A 416 4.62 -14.84 21.88
N THR A 417 5.96 -14.89 22.00
CA THR A 417 6.69 -16.12 22.34
C THR A 417 6.43 -16.53 23.77
N LEU A 418 6.49 -15.59 24.71
CA LEU A 418 6.18 -15.85 26.12
C LEU A 418 4.72 -16.29 26.29
N HIS A 419 3.77 -15.66 25.60
CA HIS A 419 2.37 -16.10 25.55
C HIS A 419 2.26 -17.57 25.14
N THR A 420 2.94 -17.99 24.08
CA THR A 420 2.87 -19.38 23.59
C THR A 420 3.60 -20.37 24.50
N LEU A 421 4.76 -19.98 25.05
CA LEU A 421 5.53 -20.82 25.99
C LEU A 421 4.76 -21.04 27.30
N THR A 422 4.16 -19.99 27.84
CA THR A 422 3.35 -20.07 29.07
C THR A 422 2.02 -20.78 28.84
N TYR A 423 1.43 -20.70 27.64
CA TYR A 423 0.31 -21.56 27.23
C TYR A 423 0.71 -23.04 27.18
N GLY A 424 1.89 -23.33 26.61
CA GLY A 424 2.44 -24.68 26.49
C GLY A 424 2.78 -25.31 27.84
N TRP A 425 3.44 -24.56 28.73
CA TRP A 425 3.84 -24.98 30.08
C TRP A 425 4.34 -26.45 30.12
N THR A 426 3.77 -27.28 30.98
CA THR A 426 4.02 -28.72 31.09
C THR A 426 3.44 -29.54 29.93
N ARG A 427 2.46 -29.02 29.17
CA ARG A 427 1.78 -29.73 28.07
C ARG A 427 2.72 -30.04 26.90
N ALA A 428 3.82 -29.31 26.76
CA ALA A 428 4.83 -29.59 25.73
C ALA A 428 5.53 -30.95 25.96
N PHE A 429 5.57 -31.43 27.21
CA PHE A 429 6.29 -32.64 27.62
C PHE A 429 5.36 -33.83 27.90
N GLU A 430 4.04 -33.64 27.78
CA GLU A 430 3.06 -34.72 27.94
C GLU A 430 3.02 -35.60 26.68
N GLU A 431 3.39 -36.88 26.80
CA GLU A 431 3.37 -37.85 25.68
C GLU A 431 1.98 -37.96 25.03
N LYS A 432 0.91 -37.87 25.82
CA LYS A 432 -0.49 -37.92 25.37
C LYS A 432 -0.84 -36.84 24.33
N ARG A 433 -0.04 -35.77 24.24
CA ARG A 433 -0.26 -34.65 23.30
C ARG A 433 0.32 -34.92 21.91
N TYR A 434 1.18 -35.93 21.76
CA TYR A 434 1.88 -36.34 20.53
C TYR A 434 1.11 -37.45 19.79
N LYS A 435 -0.04 -37.08 19.23
CA LYS A 435 -0.89 -38.00 18.47
C LYS A 435 -0.23 -38.39 17.15
N PHE A 436 -0.14 -39.68 16.82
CA PHE A 436 0.56 -40.17 15.62
C PHE A 436 2.00 -39.63 15.48
N PHE A 437 2.73 -39.48 16.59
CA PHE A 437 4.07 -38.87 16.60
C PHE A 437 4.10 -37.41 16.12
N LEU A 438 2.94 -36.80 15.85
CA LEU A 438 2.82 -35.41 15.46
C LEU A 438 2.82 -34.54 16.73
N PRO A 439 3.79 -33.61 16.86
CA PRO A 439 3.84 -32.72 18.01
C PRO A 439 2.61 -31.80 18.08
N PRO A 440 2.29 -31.25 19.25
CA PRO A 440 1.33 -30.16 19.35
C PRO A 440 1.72 -28.99 18.46
N THR A 441 0.76 -28.39 17.77
CA THR A 441 1.07 -27.38 16.74
C THR A 441 1.83 -26.18 17.30
N PHE A 442 1.57 -25.81 18.56
CA PHE A 442 2.28 -24.72 19.23
C PHE A 442 3.78 -24.98 19.39
N THR A 443 4.22 -26.24 19.60
CA THR A 443 5.66 -26.56 19.74
C THR A 443 6.37 -26.46 18.39
N LEU A 444 5.71 -26.93 17.31
CA LEU A 444 6.22 -26.77 15.96
C LEU A 444 6.41 -25.28 15.59
N THR A 445 5.45 -24.43 15.95
CA THR A 445 5.51 -23.00 15.61
C THR A 445 6.51 -22.20 16.42
N LEU A 446 6.96 -22.69 17.58
CA LEU A 446 7.96 -22.02 18.41
C LEU A 446 9.36 -22.02 17.79
N LEU A 447 9.66 -22.94 16.87
CA LEU A 447 11.00 -23.12 16.31
C LEU A 447 11.56 -21.84 15.66
N VAL A 448 10.84 -21.28 14.69
CA VAL A 448 11.27 -20.08 13.94
C VAL A 448 11.46 -18.85 14.85
N PRO A 449 10.48 -18.45 15.69
CA PRO A 449 10.63 -17.30 16.58
C PRO A 449 11.74 -17.48 17.61
N CYS A 450 11.90 -18.66 18.19
CA CYS A 450 13.00 -18.92 19.13
C CYS A 450 14.36 -18.77 18.45
N VAL A 451 14.53 -19.27 17.22
CA VAL A 451 15.75 -19.07 16.43
C VAL A 451 16.01 -17.59 16.17
N VAL A 452 14.99 -16.83 15.79
CA VAL A 452 15.10 -15.38 15.54
C VAL A 452 15.49 -14.62 16.82
N ILE A 453 14.85 -14.92 17.95
CA ILE A 453 15.11 -14.29 19.24
C ILE A 453 16.54 -14.61 19.70
N LEU A 454 16.96 -15.87 19.65
CA LEU A 454 18.32 -16.29 20.03
C LEU A 454 19.38 -15.65 19.14
N ALA A 455 19.18 -15.63 17.82
CA ALA A 455 20.11 -14.99 16.90
C ALA A 455 20.20 -13.47 17.12
N LYS A 456 19.06 -12.82 17.41
CA LYS A 456 19.05 -11.38 17.73
C LYS A 456 19.71 -11.08 19.07
N ALA A 457 19.50 -11.92 20.09
CA ALA A 457 20.20 -11.84 21.37
C ALA A 457 21.72 -11.97 21.19
N LEU A 458 22.16 -12.93 20.36
CA LEU A 458 23.58 -13.10 20.00
C LEU A 458 24.16 -11.81 19.38
N PHE A 459 23.43 -11.16 18.47
CA PHE A 459 23.89 -9.92 17.84
C PHE A 459 23.86 -8.69 18.75
N LEU A 460 23.15 -8.74 19.88
CA LEU A 460 23.18 -7.69 20.90
C LEU A 460 24.45 -7.77 21.76
N LEU A 461 25.11 -8.93 21.85
CA LEU A 461 26.36 -9.08 22.60
C LEU A 461 27.42 -8.07 22.13
N PRO A 462 28.20 -7.46 23.05
CA PRO A 462 29.14 -6.38 22.72
C PRO A 462 30.13 -6.71 21.59
N CYS A 463 30.55 -7.97 21.48
CA CYS A 463 31.49 -8.43 20.45
C CYS A 463 30.90 -8.30 19.02
N PHE A 464 29.63 -8.66 18.85
CA PHE A 464 28.94 -8.58 17.55
C PHE A 464 28.36 -7.18 17.30
N SER A 465 27.72 -6.58 18.30
CA SER A 465 27.04 -5.28 18.15
C SER A 465 28.03 -4.15 17.83
N ARG A 466 29.19 -4.09 18.50
CA ARG A 466 30.24 -3.10 18.20
C ARG A 466 30.81 -3.28 16.80
N ARG A 467 30.99 -4.52 16.35
CA ARG A 467 31.49 -4.83 14.99
C ARG A 467 30.47 -4.45 13.92
N LEU A 468 29.20 -4.81 14.11
CA LEU A 468 28.10 -4.38 13.24
C LEU A 468 27.97 -2.86 13.17
N ALA A 469 28.09 -2.17 14.32
CA ALA A 469 28.04 -0.72 14.38
C ALA A 469 29.18 -0.08 13.57
N ARG A 470 30.40 -0.61 13.64
CA ARG A 470 31.53 -0.15 12.81
C ARG A 470 31.24 -0.36 11.31
N ILE A 471 30.79 -1.55 10.91
CA ILE A 471 30.46 -1.85 9.51
C ILE A 471 29.38 -0.90 8.98
N ARG A 472 28.33 -0.65 9.77
CA ARG A 472 27.23 0.26 9.39
C ARG A 472 27.68 1.72 9.28
N ARG A 473 28.70 2.12 10.05
CA ARG A 473 29.38 3.42 9.91
C ARG A 473 30.37 3.48 8.73
N GLY A 474 30.57 2.39 7.99
CA GLY A 474 31.41 2.37 6.78
C GLY A 474 32.76 1.67 6.93
N TRP A 475 32.98 0.89 8.00
CA TRP A 475 34.20 0.10 8.18
C TRP A 475 34.23 -1.12 7.22
N GLU A 476 35.37 -1.35 6.57
CA GLU A 476 35.66 -2.55 5.78
C GLU A 476 36.81 -3.38 6.37
N ARG A 477 36.76 -4.70 6.20
CA ARG A 477 37.77 -5.64 6.74
C ARG A 477 39.11 -5.59 6.00
N ASP A 478 39.12 -5.31 4.70
CA ASP A 478 40.26 -5.54 3.80
C ASP A 478 40.80 -4.29 3.06
N GLY A 479 40.52 -3.06 3.51
CA GLY A 479 41.15 -1.90 2.86
C GLY A 479 40.72 -0.53 3.36
N ALA A 480 41.71 0.35 3.54
CA ALA A 480 41.53 1.77 3.72
C ALA A 480 40.72 2.36 2.56
N VAL A 481 39.76 3.23 2.87
CA VAL A 481 39.06 4.02 1.86
C VAL A 481 40.09 4.92 1.18
N LYS A 482 40.58 4.55 -0.01
CA LYS A 482 41.27 5.48 -0.90
C LYS A 482 40.19 6.41 -1.46
N PHE A 483 39.99 7.54 -0.79
CA PHE A 483 39.34 8.68 -1.42
C PHE A 483 40.28 9.22 -2.50
N THR A 484 40.09 8.80 -3.75
CA THR A 484 40.65 9.53 -4.89
C THR A 484 39.82 10.80 -5.05
N LEU A 485 40.31 11.90 -4.51
CA LEU A 485 39.83 13.23 -4.92
C LEU A 485 40.12 13.38 -6.42
N PRO A 486 39.24 14.01 -7.21
CA PRO A 486 39.57 14.34 -8.59
C PRO A 486 40.77 15.28 -8.55
N THR A 487 41.93 14.82 -9.00
CA THR A 487 43.07 15.69 -9.27
C THR A 487 42.62 16.70 -10.31
N SER A 488 42.54 17.97 -9.90
CA SER A 488 42.52 19.12 -10.80
C SER A 488 43.64 18.96 -11.83
N PRO A 489 43.38 19.16 -13.13
CA PRO A 489 44.44 19.13 -14.13
C PRO A 489 45.42 20.25 -13.81
N THR A 490 46.61 19.87 -13.35
CA THR A 490 47.74 20.78 -13.21
C THR A 490 48.15 21.24 -14.60
N LEU A 491 48.12 22.56 -14.81
CA LEU A 491 48.89 23.24 -15.84
C LEU A 491 50.35 22.83 -15.68
N ASP A 492 50.84 21.96 -16.56
CA ASP A 492 52.27 21.83 -16.85
C ASP A 492 52.42 21.61 -18.34
N GLU A 493 52.16 22.68 -19.10
CA GLU A 493 52.65 22.83 -20.46
C GLU A 493 53.14 24.26 -20.63
N LYS A 494 54.43 24.46 -20.31
CA LYS A 494 55.37 25.43 -20.91
C LYS A 494 56.55 25.66 -19.97
N THR A 495 57.70 25.07 -20.28
CA THR A 495 58.95 25.82 -20.49
C THR A 495 60.11 24.91 -20.97
N SER A 496 60.43 25.06 -22.26
CA SER A 496 61.75 25.21 -22.89
C SER A 496 62.85 24.12 -22.88
N CYS A 497 63.22 23.77 -24.14
CA CYS A 497 64.56 23.62 -24.74
C CYS A 497 65.43 22.40 -24.36
N VAL A 498 65.72 21.52 -25.34
CA VAL A 498 66.77 21.66 -26.39
C VAL A 498 66.28 20.98 -27.67
#